data_AF-E0RQ43-F1
#
_entry.id   AF-E0RQ43-F1
#
_cell.length_a   1.000
_cell.length_b   1.000
_cell.length_c   1.000
_cell.angle_alpha   90.00
_cell.angle_beta   90.00
_cell.angle_gamma   90.00
#
_symmetry.space_group_name_H-M   'P 1'
#
loop_
_entity.id
_entity.type
_entity.pdbx_description
1 polymer ?
#
loop_
_entity_poly.entity_id
_entity_poly.type
_entity_poly.pdbx_seq_one_letter_code
_entity_poly.pdbx_strand_id
1 'polypeptide(L)'
;MIGTFKDVREHERLLRKAVRHLARHRTREALSLLKRCVTLCPSEEKSFLGRAFHLLGISLRRMGACGPALRAWLAAYRIRKGPRLRRRILSSLNEYGMLKQDTPEQDDWKAFYAIQVRRYLSSKRSAHFSSRAEKDMIDQLIWEYWRDVRRMYDLSSLSTAQKLQVFHDVEIVFPWMVFIPPEATPLDVPTPGCTPGRKCTCGSGLPFTLCCGRTKNPDELWIGSF
;
A
#
# COMPACT_ATOMS: atom_id res chain seq x y z
N MET A 1 -11.33 12.09 43.84
CA MET A 1 -11.44 11.13 42.71
C MET A 1 -10.04 10.70 42.32
N ILE A 2 -9.69 9.47 42.67
CA ILE A 2 -8.35 8.90 42.51
C ILE A 2 -8.13 8.58 41.04
N GLY A 3 -7.17 9.27 40.43
CA GLY A 3 -6.74 9.01 39.05
C GLY A 3 -6.26 7.57 38.92
N THR A 4 -6.79 6.88 37.93
CA THR A 4 -6.42 5.52 37.57
C THR A 4 -4.93 5.46 37.26
N PHE A 5 -4.18 4.70 38.07
CA PHE A 5 -2.84 4.25 37.73
C PHE A 5 -2.92 3.48 36.41
N LYS A 6 -2.61 4.13 35.28
CA LYS A 6 -2.36 3.42 34.02
C LYS A 6 -1.13 2.55 34.26
N ASP A 7 -1.33 1.24 34.21
CA ASP A 7 -0.27 0.23 34.26
C ASP A 7 0.83 0.64 33.27
N VAL A 8 2.02 0.97 33.81
CA VAL A 8 3.18 1.53 33.07
C VAL A 8 3.64 0.58 31.95
N ARG A 9 3.14 -0.67 31.92
CA ARG A 9 3.48 -1.69 30.91
C ARG A 9 2.26 -2.32 30.22
N GLU A 10 1.14 -1.61 30.17
CA GLU A 10 -0.07 -2.09 29.48
C GLU A 10 0.21 -2.44 28.01
N HIS A 11 1.05 -1.67 27.31
CA HIS A 11 1.45 -1.97 25.92
C HIS A 11 2.14 -3.33 25.80
N GLU A 12 3.00 -3.71 26.75
CA GLU A 12 3.66 -5.01 26.77
C GLU A 12 2.66 -6.16 26.93
N ARG A 13 1.69 -6.01 27.83
CA ARG A 13 0.64 -7.03 28.07
C ARG A 13 -0.20 -7.23 26.81
N LEU A 14 -0.59 -6.13 26.16
CA LEU A 14 -1.32 -6.14 24.90
C LEU A 14 -0.52 -6.87 23.80
N LEU A 15 0.78 -6.60 23.67
CA LEU A 15 1.62 -7.26 22.68
C LEU A 15 1.72 -8.77 22.91
N ARG A 16 1.96 -9.20 24.15
CA ARG A 16 2.01 -10.64 24.50
C ARG A 16 0.67 -11.32 24.19
N LYS A 17 -0.45 -10.66 24.50
CA LYS A 17 -1.79 -11.18 24.18
C LYS A 17 -2.00 -11.27 22.67
N ALA A 18 -1.62 -10.23 21.91
CA ALA A 18 -1.72 -10.23 20.46
C ALA A 18 -0.92 -11.36 19.81
N VAL A 19 0.30 -11.64 20.28
CA VAL A 19 1.12 -12.76 19.79
C VAL A 19 0.40 -14.10 20.00
N ARG A 20 -0.24 -14.32 21.15
CA ARG A 20 -1.05 -15.52 21.41
C ARG A 20 -2.25 -15.63 20.47
N HIS A 21 -2.94 -14.52 20.20
CA HIS A 21 -4.05 -14.50 19.23
C HIS A 21 -3.57 -14.82 17.81
N LEU A 22 -2.42 -14.27 17.39
CA LEU A 22 -1.81 -14.58 16.09
C LEU A 22 -1.42 -16.05 15.93
N ALA A 23 -0.90 -16.67 16.99
CA ALA A 23 -0.57 -18.10 17.02
C ALA A 23 -1.83 -18.97 16.89
N ARG A 24 -2.97 -18.51 17.39
CA ARG A 24 -4.27 -19.18 17.31
C ARG A 24 -5.10 -18.77 16.08
N HIS A 25 -4.48 -18.13 15.08
CA HIS A 25 -5.15 -17.62 13.87
C HIS A 25 -6.31 -16.63 14.13
N ARG A 26 -6.41 -16.05 15.34
CA ARG A 26 -7.39 -15.02 15.72
C ARG A 26 -6.92 -13.64 15.28
N THR A 27 -6.89 -13.44 13.97
CA THR A 27 -6.24 -12.28 13.33
C THR A 27 -6.95 -10.97 13.63
N ARG A 28 -8.29 -10.96 13.70
CA ARG A 28 -9.08 -9.73 13.94
C ARG A 28 -8.87 -9.20 15.37
N GLU A 29 -8.84 -10.09 16.35
CA GLU A 29 -8.59 -9.75 17.75
C GLU A 29 -7.14 -9.34 17.96
N ALA A 30 -6.19 -10.03 17.32
CA ALA A 30 -4.80 -9.61 17.31
C ALA A 30 -4.63 -8.20 16.72
N LEU A 31 -5.32 -7.89 15.62
CA LEU A 31 -5.27 -6.57 15.00
C LEU A 31 -5.78 -5.48 15.95
N SER A 32 -6.91 -5.70 16.62
CA SER A 32 -7.46 -4.76 17.60
C SER A 32 -6.46 -4.49 18.74
N LEU A 33 -5.87 -5.55 19.30
CA LEU A 33 -4.87 -5.44 20.36
C LEU A 33 -3.60 -4.72 19.90
N LEU A 34 -3.14 -4.97 18.67
CA LEU A 34 -1.94 -4.33 18.11
C LEU A 34 -2.16 -2.85 17.83
N LYS A 35 -3.34 -2.46 17.33
CA LYS A 35 -3.69 -1.04 17.16
C LYS A 35 -3.62 -0.30 18.50
N ARG A 36 -4.25 -0.87 19.54
CA ARG A 36 -4.21 -0.31 20.90
C ARG A 36 -2.79 -0.29 21.50
N CYS A 37 -1.99 -1.31 21.21
CA CYS A 37 -0.60 -1.40 21.63
C CYS A 37 0.24 -0.27 21.03
N VAL A 38 0.10 0.01 19.73
CA VAL A 38 0.82 1.10 19.06
C VAL A 38 0.40 2.47 19.59
N THR A 39 -0.89 2.69 19.89
CA THR A 39 -1.36 3.97 20.43
C THR A 39 -0.90 4.26 21.86
N LEU A 40 -0.62 3.20 22.65
CA LEU A 40 -0.20 3.33 24.05
C LEU A 40 1.32 3.25 24.23
N CYS A 41 2.06 2.83 23.20
CA CYS A 41 3.50 2.66 23.30
C CYS A 41 4.20 4.03 23.37
N PRO A 42 5.07 4.26 24.37
CA PRO A 42 5.89 5.46 24.46
C PRO A 42 6.80 5.61 23.23
N SER A 43 7.05 6.85 22.81
CA SER A 43 7.84 7.14 21.60
C SER A 43 9.32 6.76 21.73
N GLU A 44 9.78 6.66 22.98
CA GLU A 44 11.13 6.35 23.41
C GLU A 44 11.46 4.86 23.21
N GLU A 45 10.45 3.98 23.28
CA GLU A 45 10.61 2.53 23.14
C GLU A 45 10.63 2.06 21.67
N LYS A 46 11.54 2.63 20.88
CA LYS A 46 11.66 2.37 19.42
C LYS A 46 11.74 0.88 19.07
N SER A 47 12.48 0.09 19.84
CA SER A 47 12.60 -1.36 19.60
C SER A 47 11.25 -2.08 19.73
N PHE A 48 10.48 -1.74 20.76
CA PHE A 48 9.16 -2.30 21.02
C PHE A 48 8.16 -1.85 19.95
N LEU A 49 8.12 -0.55 19.67
CA LEU A 49 7.25 0.04 18.66
C LEU A 49 7.50 -0.58 17.27
N GLY A 50 8.77 -0.77 16.90
CA GLY A 50 9.15 -1.45 15.66
C GLY A 50 8.66 -2.90 15.59
N ARG A 51 8.66 -3.64 16.72
CA ARG A 51 8.10 -4.99 16.79
C ARG A 51 6.57 -4.98 16.69
N ALA A 52 5.89 -4.04 17.33
CA ALA A 52 4.44 -3.89 17.27
C ALA A 52 3.97 -3.59 15.83
N PHE A 53 4.61 -2.65 15.13
CA PHE A 53 4.33 -2.36 13.72
C PHE A 53 4.61 -3.56 12.81
N HIS A 54 5.67 -4.32 13.08
CA HIS A 54 5.96 -5.54 12.32
C HIS A 54 4.83 -6.57 12.42
N LEU A 55 4.35 -6.83 13.64
CA LEU A 55 3.23 -7.74 13.88
C LEU A 55 1.90 -7.19 13.33
N LEU A 56 1.69 -5.88 13.42
CA LEU A 56 0.53 -5.21 12.83
C LEU A 56 0.47 -5.45 11.32
N GLY A 57 1.59 -5.33 10.62
CA GLY A 57 1.65 -5.62 9.18
C GLY A 57 1.36 -7.09 8.84
N ILE A 58 1.78 -8.04 9.69
CA ILE A 58 1.42 -9.46 9.52
C ILE A 58 -0.10 -9.64 9.66
N SER A 59 -0.71 -9.05 10.69
CA SER A 59 -2.16 -9.13 10.91
C SER A 59 -2.94 -8.53 9.75
N LEU A 60 -2.53 -7.35 9.25
CA LEU A 60 -3.17 -6.68 8.13
C LEU A 60 -3.06 -7.50 6.83
N ARG A 61 -1.88 -8.06 6.54
CA ARG A 61 -1.70 -8.93 5.36
C ARG A 61 -2.60 -10.16 5.41
N ARG A 62 -2.72 -10.80 6.59
CA ARG A 62 -3.62 -11.95 6.77
C ARG A 62 -5.10 -11.61 6.57
N MET A 63 -5.49 -10.34 6.67
CA MET A 63 -6.85 -9.89 6.36
C MET A 63 -7.01 -9.37 4.92
N GLY A 64 -5.98 -9.44 4.08
CA GLY A 64 -6.02 -8.91 2.72
C GLY A 64 -5.82 -7.39 2.61
N ALA A 65 -5.54 -6.69 3.72
CA ALA A 65 -5.24 -5.25 3.73
C ALA A 65 -3.76 -5.00 3.37
N CYS A 66 -3.41 -5.25 2.11
CA CYS A 66 -2.05 -5.25 1.60
C CYS A 66 -1.34 -3.89 1.72
N GLY A 67 -2.04 -2.80 1.39
CA GLY A 67 -1.51 -1.44 1.49
C GLY A 67 -1.15 -1.04 2.91
N PRO A 68 -2.11 -1.08 3.86
CA PRO A 68 -1.86 -0.86 5.28
C PRO A 68 -0.77 -1.78 5.85
N ALA A 69 -0.73 -3.05 5.43
CA ALA A 69 0.31 -3.99 5.85
C ALA A 69 1.71 -3.50 5.46
N LEU A 70 1.89 -3.10 4.19
CA LEU A 70 3.15 -2.57 3.71
C LEU A 70 3.54 -1.27 4.43
N ARG A 71 2.59 -0.34 4.63
CA ARG A 71 2.86 0.89 5.41
C ARG A 71 3.32 0.58 6.82
N ALA A 72 2.68 -0.38 7.49
CA ALA A 72 3.08 -0.81 8.84
C ALA A 72 4.51 -1.38 8.85
N TRP A 73 4.89 -2.19 7.87
CA TRP A 73 6.25 -2.71 7.75
C TRP A 73 7.29 -1.63 7.42
N LEU A 74 6.96 -0.66 6.55
CA LEU A 74 7.82 0.48 6.28
C LEU A 74 8.02 1.34 7.53
N ALA A 75 6.96 1.57 8.32
CA ALA A 75 7.06 2.24 9.61
C ALA A 75 7.96 1.47 10.59
N ALA A 76 7.79 0.15 10.69
CA ALA A 76 8.65 -0.71 11.50
C ALA A 76 10.13 -0.60 11.08
N TYR A 77 10.40 -0.54 9.78
CA TYR A 77 11.77 -0.44 9.25
C TYR A 77 12.40 0.94 9.49
N ARG A 78 11.62 2.02 9.38
CA ARG A 78 12.08 3.38 9.70
C ARG A 78 12.52 3.49 11.16
N ILE A 79 11.77 2.86 12.07
CA ILE A 79 12.07 2.87 13.52
C ILE A 79 13.24 1.94 13.83
N ARG A 80 13.25 0.74 13.25
CA ARG A 80 14.25 -0.30 13.50
C ARG A 80 14.89 -0.78 12.21
N LYS A 81 15.96 -0.10 11.82
CA LYS A 81 16.79 -0.50 10.67
C LYS A 81 17.47 -1.83 11.00
N GLY A 82 17.23 -2.84 10.16
CA GLY A 82 17.87 -4.15 10.33
C GLY A 82 17.86 -4.97 9.05
N PRO A 83 18.94 -5.69 8.73
CA PRO A 83 19.08 -6.41 7.46
C PRO A 83 18.01 -7.50 7.29
N ARG A 84 17.63 -8.19 8.38
CA ARG A 84 16.58 -9.22 8.37
C ARG A 84 15.20 -8.64 8.03
N LEU A 85 14.84 -7.50 8.61
CA LEU A 85 13.57 -6.83 8.33
C LEU A 85 13.55 -6.28 6.91
N ARG A 86 14.66 -5.67 6.45
CA ARG A 86 14.82 -5.22 5.06
C ARG A 86 14.60 -6.36 4.08
N ARG A 87 15.30 -7.49 4.28
CA ARG A 87 15.20 -8.66 3.40
C ARG A 87 13.76 -9.18 3.34
N ARG A 88 13.07 -9.23 4.48
CA ARG A 88 11.68 -9.69 4.56
C ARG A 88 10.70 -8.75 3.83
N ILE A 89 10.89 -7.44 3.95
CA ILE A 89 10.07 -6.46 3.22
C ILE A 89 10.31 -6.62 1.73
N LEU A 90 11.58 -6.58 1.29
CA LEU A 90 11.94 -6.71 -0.12
C LEU A 90 11.46 -8.03 -0.73
N SER A 91 11.58 -9.15 -0.01
CA SER A 91 11.10 -10.45 -0.50
C SER A 91 9.57 -10.55 -0.56
N SER A 92 8.85 -9.64 0.09
CA SER A 92 7.38 -9.59 0.08
C SER A 92 6.85 -8.63 -0.99
N LEU A 93 7.72 -7.86 -1.65
CA LEU A 93 7.35 -6.91 -2.69
C LEU A 93 7.49 -7.54 -4.07
N ASN A 94 6.59 -7.18 -4.98
CA ASN A 94 6.76 -7.40 -6.41
C ASN A 94 7.57 -6.26 -7.04
N GLU A 95 7.81 -6.37 -8.35
CA GLU A 95 8.63 -5.43 -9.12
C GLU A 95 8.02 -4.02 -9.19
N TYR A 96 6.71 -3.90 -9.00
CA TYR A 96 5.98 -2.63 -8.94
C TYR A 96 6.02 -1.96 -7.55
N GLY A 97 6.65 -2.61 -6.57
CA GLY A 97 6.69 -2.15 -5.18
C GLY A 97 5.39 -2.39 -4.39
N MET A 98 4.46 -3.19 -4.91
CA MET A 98 3.28 -3.66 -4.18
C MET A 98 3.57 -4.98 -3.47
N LEU A 99 2.67 -5.45 -2.58
CA LEU A 99 2.84 -6.79 -2.03
C LEU A 99 2.67 -7.84 -3.13
N LYS A 100 3.60 -8.80 -3.17
CA LYS A 100 3.60 -9.90 -4.14
C LYS A 100 2.31 -10.73 -4.01
N GLN A 101 1.64 -10.92 -5.15
CA GLN A 101 0.48 -11.79 -5.31
C GLN A 101 0.91 -13.26 -5.55
N ASP A 102 -0.04 -14.15 -5.81
CA ASP A 102 0.25 -15.58 -6.00
C ASP A 102 0.92 -15.83 -7.36
N THR A 103 0.62 -15.03 -8.37
CA THR A 103 1.23 -15.12 -9.70
C THR A 103 1.70 -13.76 -10.24
N PRO A 104 2.70 -13.73 -11.14
CA PRO A 104 3.14 -12.49 -11.79
C PRO A 104 2.03 -11.78 -12.57
N GLU A 105 1.09 -12.52 -13.16
CA GLU A 105 -0.04 -11.96 -13.90
C GLU A 105 -1.00 -11.23 -12.96
N GLN A 106 -1.16 -11.72 -11.72
CA GLN A 106 -1.93 -11.01 -10.70
C GLN A 106 -1.20 -9.74 -10.22
N ASP A 107 0.14 -9.78 -10.15
CA ASP A 107 0.94 -8.59 -9.86
C ASP A 107 0.73 -7.52 -10.95
N ASP A 108 0.78 -7.91 -12.23
CA ASP A 108 0.53 -7.04 -13.38
C ASP A 108 -0.90 -6.46 -13.37
N TRP A 109 -1.91 -7.31 -13.16
CA TRP A 109 -3.30 -6.89 -13.04
C TRP A 109 -3.49 -5.86 -11.92
N LYS A 110 -2.92 -6.11 -10.74
CA LYS A 110 -3.01 -5.18 -9.60
C LYS A 110 -2.33 -3.85 -9.91
N ALA A 111 -1.22 -3.87 -10.65
CA ALA A 111 -0.49 -2.67 -11.06
C ALA A 111 -1.34 -1.84 -12.01
N PHE A 112 -1.85 -2.46 -13.07
CA PHE A 112 -2.74 -1.84 -14.05
C PHE A 112 -3.97 -1.25 -13.38
N TYR A 113 -4.68 -2.04 -12.59
CA TYR A 113 -5.88 -1.60 -11.87
C TYR A 113 -5.57 -0.39 -10.96
N ALA A 114 -4.48 -0.41 -10.20
CA ALA A 114 -4.12 0.69 -9.32
C ALA A 114 -3.81 2.00 -10.09
N ILE A 115 -3.17 1.90 -11.26
CA ILE A 115 -2.90 3.05 -12.13
C ILE A 115 -4.23 3.68 -12.60
N GLN A 116 -5.16 2.85 -13.08
CA GLN A 116 -6.42 3.33 -13.64
C GLN A 116 -7.37 3.87 -12.55
N VAL A 117 -7.46 3.19 -11.40
CA VAL A 117 -8.23 3.71 -10.24
C VAL A 117 -7.65 5.03 -9.76
N ARG A 118 -6.32 5.18 -9.72
CA ARG A 118 -5.71 6.45 -9.33
C ARG A 118 -6.11 7.57 -10.30
N ARG A 119 -6.07 7.32 -11.60
CA ARG A 119 -6.51 8.30 -12.62
C ARG A 119 -7.95 8.71 -12.42
N TYR A 120 -8.84 7.73 -12.26
CA TYR A 120 -10.25 7.98 -12.00
C TYR A 120 -10.49 8.80 -10.74
N LEU A 121 -9.86 8.42 -9.62
CA LEU A 121 -10.06 9.15 -8.36
C LEU A 121 -9.40 10.52 -8.37
N SER A 122 -8.29 10.71 -9.08
CA SER A 122 -7.64 12.03 -9.22
C SER A 122 -8.45 13.02 -10.06
N SER A 123 -9.33 12.56 -10.96
CA SER A 123 -10.25 13.46 -11.68
C SER A 123 -11.47 13.86 -10.83
N LYS A 124 -11.72 13.16 -9.72
CA LYS A 124 -12.83 13.47 -8.79
C LYS A 124 -12.38 14.43 -7.69
N ARG A 125 -13.21 15.45 -7.43
CA ARG A 125 -13.03 16.35 -6.27
C ARG A 125 -13.02 15.61 -4.92
N SER A 126 -13.84 14.56 -4.78
CA SER A 126 -13.93 13.77 -3.55
C SER A 126 -12.72 12.86 -3.35
N ALA A 127 -12.00 12.51 -4.41
CA ALA A 127 -10.85 11.62 -4.40
C ALA A 127 -11.11 10.23 -3.75
N HIS A 128 -12.38 9.83 -3.70
CA HIS A 128 -12.86 8.52 -3.25
C HIS A 128 -14.12 8.12 -4.04
N PHE A 129 -14.46 6.83 -4.04
CA PHE A 129 -15.72 6.33 -4.58
C PHE A 129 -16.90 6.83 -3.73
N SER A 130 -17.92 7.38 -4.38
CA SER A 130 -19.11 7.91 -3.70
C SER A 130 -20.10 6.80 -3.33
N SER A 131 -20.07 5.67 -4.06
CA SER A 131 -20.93 4.52 -3.80
C SER A 131 -20.29 3.19 -4.16
N ARG A 132 -20.86 2.10 -3.66
CA ARG A 132 -20.47 0.74 -4.05
C ARG A 132 -20.78 0.46 -5.52
N ALA A 133 -21.92 0.94 -6.02
CA ALA A 133 -22.31 0.76 -7.43
C ALA A 133 -21.33 1.46 -8.38
N GLU A 134 -20.88 2.66 -8.03
CA GLU A 134 -19.82 3.36 -8.76
C GLU A 134 -18.54 2.53 -8.79
N LYS A 135 -18.09 2.04 -7.63
CA LYS A 135 -16.89 1.20 -7.55
C LYS A 135 -17.03 -0.04 -8.44
N ASP A 136 -18.16 -0.74 -8.36
CA ASP A 136 -18.40 -1.97 -9.13
C ASP A 136 -18.43 -1.69 -10.65
N MET A 137 -19.02 -0.56 -11.08
CA MET A 137 -19.00 -0.11 -12.48
C MET A 137 -17.58 0.20 -12.97
N ILE A 138 -16.80 0.92 -12.17
CA ILE A 138 -15.41 1.28 -12.51
C ILE A 138 -14.52 0.03 -12.53
N ASP A 139 -14.70 -0.88 -11.58
CA ASP A 139 -14.00 -2.17 -11.54
C ASP A 139 -14.26 -2.98 -12.82
N GLN A 140 -15.52 -3.03 -13.25
CA GLN A 140 -15.92 -3.72 -14.48
C GLN A 140 -15.28 -3.09 -15.73
N LEU A 141 -15.31 -1.76 -15.84
CA LEU A 141 -14.72 -1.06 -16.98
C LEU A 141 -13.20 -1.28 -17.05
N ILE A 142 -12.50 -1.16 -15.93
CA ILE A 142 -11.06 -1.42 -15.86
C ILE A 142 -10.74 -2.87 -16.26
N TRP A 143 -11.58 -3.82 -15.83
CA TRP A 143 -11.42 -5.22 -16.19
C TRP A 143 -11.57 -5.47 -17.70
N GLU A 144 -12.52 -4.81 -18.36
CA GLU A 144 -12.70 -4.91 -19.81
C GLU A 144 -11.45 -4.44 -20.57
N TYR A 145 -10.94 -3.26 -20.23
CA TYR A 145 -9.70 -2.75 -20.83
C TYR A 145 -8.49 -3.65 -20.55
N TRP A 146 -8.41 -4.22 -19.34
CA TRP A 146 -7.35 -5.18 -19.02
C TRP A 146 -7.38 -6.42 -19.91
N ARG A 147 -8.58 -6.92 -20.25
CA ARG A 147 -8.72 -8.04 -21.18
C ARG A 147 -8.17 -7.68 -22.57
N ASP A 148 -8.38 -6.46 -23.02
CA ASP A 148 -7.88 -6.00 -24.32
C ASP A 148 -6.37 -5.78 -24.29
N VAL A 149 -5.82 -5.21 -23.21
CA VAL A 149 -4.36 -5.13 -23.00
C VAL A 149 -3.71 -6.50 -23.10
N ARG A 150 -4.29 -7.52 -22.45
CA ARG A 150 -3.79 -8.90 -22.51
C ARG A 150 -3.90 -9.56 -23.88
N ARG A 151 -4.78 -9.07 -24.76
CA ARG A 151 -4.91 -9.55 -26.14
C ARG A 151 -3.94 -8.84 -27.08
N MET A 152 -3.72 -7.55 -26.86
CA MET A 152 -2.91 -6.69 -27.73
C MET A 152 -1.41 -6.79 -27.44
N TYR A 153 -1.03 -7.02 -26.18
CA TYR A 153 0.35 -7.04 -25.74
C TYR A 153 0.71 -8.38 -25.13
N ASP A 154 1.83 -8.95 -25.57
CA ASP A 154 2.49 -10.03 -24.83
C ASP A 154 3.25 -9.43 -23.64
N LEU A 155 2.56 -9.30 -22.50
CA LEU A 155 3.17 -8.75 -21.29
C LEU A 155 4.33 -9.62 -20.79
N SER A 156 4.37 -10.92 -21.10
CA SER A 156 5.40 -11.82 -20.56
C SER A 156 6.80 -11.53 -21.09
N SER A 157 6.90 -10.97 -22.30
CA SER A 157 8.17 -10.58 -22.92
C SER A 157 8.62 -9.16 -22.57
N LEU A 158 7.77 -8.35 -21.93
CA LEU A 158 8.08 -6.97 -21.55
C LEU A 158 8.75 -6.88 -20.17
N SER A 159 9.73 -5.98 -20.04
CA SER A 159 10.27 -5.58 -18.73
C SER A 159 9.22 -4.83 -17.91
N THR A 160 9.38 -4.80 -16.58
CA THR A 160 8.48 -4.06 -15.67
C THR A 160 8.29 -2.60 -16.07
N ALA A 161 9.36 -1.94 -16.55
CA ALA A 161 9.30 -0.54 -16.98
C ALA A 161 8.48 -0.38 -18.26
N GLN A 162 8.63 -1.29 -19.22
CA GLN A 162 7.81 -1.31 -20.45
C GLN A 162 6.35 -1.63 -20.13
N LYS A 163 6.08 -2.58 -19.22
CA LYS A 163 4.72 -2.86 -18.74
C LYS A 163 4.06 -1.62 -18.13
N LEU A 164 4.78 -0.90 -17.26
CA LEU A 164 4.30 0.34 -16.67
C LEU A 164 3.98 1.39 -17.73
N GLN A 165 4.82 1.53 -18.77
CA GLN A 165 4.56 2.43 -19.89
C GLN A 165 3.25 2.06 -20.58
N VAL A 166 3.06 0.80 -20.97
CA VAL A 166 1.80 0.31 -21.56
C VAL A 166 0.60 0.59 -20.65
N PHE A 167 0.72 0.32 -19.34
CA PHE A 167 -0.37 0.55 -18.39
C PHE A 167 -0.73 2.04 -18.27
N HIS A 168 0.25 2.93 -18.42
CA HIS A 168 0.03 4.37 -18.47
C HIS A 168 -0.51 4.82 -19.84
N ASP A 169 -0.15 4.19 -20.94
CA ASP A 169 -0.62 4.62 -22.26
C ASP A 169 -2.08 4.23 -22.52
N VAL A 170 -2.61 3.26 -21.77
CA VAL A 170 -4.03 2.89 -21.83
C VAL A 170 -4.90 3.98 -21.19
N GLU A 171 -5.71 4.64 -22.03
CA GLU A 171 -6.68 5.65 -21.64
C GLU A 171 -8.09 5.04 -21.56
N ILE A 172 -8.69 5.08 -20.36
CA ILE A 172 -10.06 4.62 -20.12
C ILE A 172 -10.97 5.84 -20.01
N VAL A 173 -11.98 5.92 -20.87
CA VAL A 173 -13.02 6.95 -20.80
C VAL A 173 -14.07 6.52 -19.76
N PHE A 174 -14.06 7.17 -18.59
CA PHE A 174 -15.00 6.85 -17.51
C PHE A 174 -16.36 7.58 -17.68
N PRO A 175 -17.51 6.89 -17.53
CA PRO A 175 -18.83 7.53 -17.61
C PRO A 175 -19.04 8.50 -16.42
N TRP A 176 -19.41 9.75 -16.73
CA TRP A 176 -19.64 10.90 -15.84
C TRP A 176 -18.41 11.56 -15.17
N MET A 177 -17.89 12.62 -15.80
CA MET A 177 -18.14 14.02 -15.42
C MET A 177 -17.88 14.96 -16.62
N VAL A 178 -18.63 16.08 -16.65
CA VAL A 178 -18.40 17.23 -17.53
C VAL A 178 -16.94 17.67 -17.42
N PHE A 179 -16.24 17.61 -18.55
CA PHE A 179 -14.97 18.27 -18.77
C PHE A 179 -15.17 19.78 -18.53
N ILE A 180 -14.74 20.30 -17.39
CA ILE A 180 -14.06 21.59 -17.40
C ILE A 180 -12.60 21.19 -17.32
N PRO A 181 -11.84 21.23 -18.42
CA PRO A 181 -10.41 21.11 -18.28
C PRO A 181 -9.98 22.30 -17.41
N PRO A 182 -9.40 22.10 -16.20
CA PRO A 182 -8.43 23.09 -15.80
C PRO A 182 -7.38 23.04 -16.92
N GLU A 183 -7.03 24.18 -17.49
CA GLU A 183 -5.84 24.33 -18.33
C GLU A 183 -4.81 23.36 -17.81
N ALA A 184 -4.29 22.49 -18.68
CA ALA A 184 -3.34 21.47 -18.31
C ALA A 184 -2.14 22.17 -17.64
N THR A 185 -2.22 22.39 -16.34
CA THR A 185 -1.06 22.59 -15.52
C THR A 185 -0.38 21.25 -15.63
N PRO A 186 0.82 21.19 -16.25
CA PRO A 186 1.64 20.00 -16.18
C PRO A 186 1.61 19.58 -14.72
N LEU A 187 1.27 18.31 -14.44
CA LEU A 187 1.55 17.74 -13.14
C LEU A 187 3.08 17.69 -13.03
N ASP A 188 3.67 18.85 -12.77
CA ASP A 188 5.02 19.03 -12.32
C ASP A 188 5.07 18.44 -10.93
N VAL A 189 5.42 17.17 -10.87
CA VAL A 189 6.61 16.87 -10.09
C VAL A 189 7.54 16.04 -10.96
N PRO A 190 8.43 16.68 -11.75
CA PRO A 190 9.67 16.03 -12.10
C PRO A 190 10.39 15.79 -10.78
N THR A 191 10.37 14.56 -10.24
CA THR A 191 11.24 14.28 -9.10
C THR A 191 12.66 14.19 -9.65
N PRO A 192 13.55 15.16 -9.37
CA PRO A 192 14.85 15.20 -10.01
C PRO A 192 15.68 14.00 -9.56
N GLY A 193 16.06 13.16 -10.53
CA GLY A 193 17.06 12.11 -10.36
C GLY A 193 16.54 10.78 -9.80
N CYS A 194 15.47 10.22 -10.37
CA CYS A 194 15.07 8.84 -10.10
C CYS A 194 15.85 7.86 -10.99
N THR A 195 17.16 7.73 -10.74
CA THR A 195 17.92 6.61 -11.29
C THR A 195 17.43 5.30 -10.64
N PRO A 196 17.25 4.21 -11.42
CA PRO A 196 17.00 2.89 -10.88
C PRO A 196 18.05 2.57 -9.80
N GLY A 197 17.61 2.35 -8.56
CA GLY A 197 18.51 2.06 -7.43
C GLY A 197 18.78 3.21 -6.46
N ARG A 198 18.36 4.46 -6.74
CA ARG A 198 18.48 5.55 -5.76
C ARG A 198 17.61 5.29 -4.53
N LYS A 199 18.21 5.42 -3.35
CA LYS A 199 17.50 5.26 -2.06
C LYS A 199 16.48 6.40 -1.89
N CYS A 200 15.35 6.05 -1.30
CA CYS A 200 14.28 6.97 -0.97
C CYS A 200 14.71 7.96 0.13
N THR A 201 14.39 9.23 -0.05
CA THR A 201 14.71 10.32 0.88
C THR A 201 13.88 10.31 2.16
N CYS A 202 12.80 9.52 2.24
CA CYS A 202 11.95 9.41 3.44
C CYS A 202 12.58 8.65 4.62
N GLY A 203 13.90 8.41 4.58
CA GLY A 203 14.64 7.69 5.61
C GLY A 203 14.41 6.17 5.63
N SER A 204 13.64 5.62 4.68
CA SER A 204 13.33 4.19 4.62
C SER A 204 14.49 3.33 4.13
N GLY A 205 15.56 3.89 3.57
CA GLY A 205 16.71 3.11 3.06
C GLY A 205 16.41 2.12 1.92
N LEU A 206 15.17 2.11 1.40
CA LEU A 206 14.72 1.33 0.25
C LEU A 206 14.86 2.15 -1.03
N PRO A 207 14.93 1.51 -2.23
CA PRO A 207 14.81 2.23 -3.50
C PRO A 207 13.53 3.08 -3.54
N PHE A 208 13.59 4.26 -4.17
CA PHE A 208 12.44 5.18 -4.25
C PHE A 208 11.20 4.50 -4.83
N THR A 209 11.38 3.72 -5.90
CA THR A 209 10.34 2.95 -6.61
C THR A 209 9.72 1.83 -5.78
N LEU A 210 10.35 1.42 -4.67
CA LEU A 210 9.82 0.41 -3.74
C LEU A 210 9.31 1.03 -2.44
N CYS A 211 9.28 2.37 -2.34
CA CYS A 211 8.90 3.06 -1.10
C CYS A 211 7.90 4.20 -1.32
N CYS A 212 8.37 5.44 -1.55
CA CYS A 212 7.48 6.58 -1.72
C CYS A 212 6.94 6.68 -3.16
N GLY A 213 7.78 6.34 -4.14
CA GLY A 213 7.43 6.36 -5.57
C GLY A 213 6.90 5.04 -6.11
N ARG A 214 6.52 4.10 -5.23
CA ARG A 214 5.91 2.84 -5.65
C ARG A 214 4.48 3.03 -6.15
N THR A 215 3.99 2.06 -6.92
CA THR A 215 2.55 1.94 -7.19
C THR A 215 1.82 1.65 -5.87
N LYS A 216 0.79 2.46 -5.56
CA LYS A 216 -0.03 2.26 -4.36
C LYS A 216 -0.90 1.03 -4.54
N ASN A 217 -1.16 0.29 -3.47
CA ASN A 217 -2.11 -0.81 -3.54
C ASN A 217 -3.54 -0.25 -3.69
N PRO A 218 -4.46 -0.98 -4.34
CA PRO A 218 -5.85 -0.58 -4.51
C PRO A 218 -6.56 -0.10 -3.25
N ASP A 219 -6.35 -0.82 -2.15
CA ASP A 219 -6.95 -0.53 -0.84
C ASP A 219 -6.45 0.78 -0.23
N GLU A 220 -5.28 1.28 -0.64
CA GLU A 220 -4.78 2.59 -0.26
C GLU A 220 -5.51 3.73 -0.97
N LEU A 221 -5.85 3.50 -2.25
CA LEU A 221 -6.53 4.48 -3.09
C LEU A 221 -7.99 4.63 -2.69
N TRP A 222 -8.64 3.54 -2.28
CA TRP A 222 -10.05 3.56 -1.87
C TRP A 222 -10.34 4.45 -0.65
N ILE A 223 -9.31 4.72 0.17
CA ILE A 223 -9.41 5.54 1.38
C ILE A 223 -8.93 6.98 1.10
N GLY A 224 -8.74 7.34 -0.19
CA GLY A 224 -8.29 8.68 -0.59
C GLY A 224 -6.84 9.01 -0.18
N SER A 225 -6.03 7.99 0.13
CA SER A 225 -4.62 8.20 0.47
C SER A 225 -3.74 8.12 -0.78
N PHE A 226 -3.49 9.26 -1.43
CA PHE A 226 -2.56 9.40 -2.54
C PHE A 226 -1.10 9.52 -2.07
#